data_AF-A0A843QW00-F1
#
_entry.id   AF-A0A843QW00-F1
#
_cell.length_a   1.000
_cell.length_b   1.000
_cell.length_c   1.000
_cell.angle_alpha   90.00
_cell.angle_beta   90.00
_cell.angle_gamma   90.00
#
_symmetry.space_group_name_H-M   'P 1'
#
loop_
_entity.id
_entity.type
_entity.pdbx_description
1 polymer ?
#
loop_
_entity_poly.entity_id
_entity_poly.type
_entity_poly.pdbx_seq_one_letter_code
_entity_poly.pdbx_strand_id
1 'polypeptide(L)' 'MSSDNEDKTMFAMRINKSEKNELRKLYADMGLDLSTAVNLFFKQSLLENGLPFRPTRTADSNAERK' A
#
# COMPACT_ATOMS: atom_id res chain seq x y z
N MET A 1 7.06 -13.04 28.95
CA MET A 1 5.68 -12.53 28.85
C MET A 1 5.35 -12.43 27.36
N SER A 2 4.20 -13.03 27.01
CA SER A 2 3.44 -12.91 25.76
C SER A 2 4.20 -13.14 24.45
N SER A 3 4.21 -14.40 24.03
CA SER A 3 4.30 -14.78 22.62
C SER A 3 3.02 -14.32 21.91
N ASP A 4 3.04 -13.12 21.31
CA ASP A 4 2.04 -12.73 20.33
C ASP A 4 2.19 -13.66 19.13
N ASN A 5 1.34 -14.67 19.08
CA ASN A 5 1.10 -15.40 17.86
C ASN A 5 0.28 -14.44 16.99
N GLU A 6 0.94 -13.72 16.07
CA GLU A 6 0.24 -12.89 15.10
C GLU A 6 -0.65 -13.82 14.26
N ASP A 7 -1.93 -13.92 14.64
CA ASP A 7 -2.95 -14.63 13.88
C ASP A 7 -3.13 -13.92 12.52
N LYS A 8 -2.32 -14.34 11.55
CA LYS A 8 -2.38 -13.84 10.18
C LYS A 8 -3.67 -14.34 9.54
N THR A 9 -4.55 -13.41 9.21
CA THR A 9 -5.81 -13.71 8.52
C THR A 9 -5.69 -13.41 7.03
N MET A 10 -6.50 -14.11 6.23
CA MET A 10 -6.53 -13.92 4.78
C MET A 10 -7.38 -12.71 4.41
N PHE A 11 -6.80 -11.79 3.64
CA PHE A 11 -7.51 -10.65 3.08
C PHE A 11 -7.83 -10.89 1.59
N ALA A 12 -9.12 -10.94 1.25
CA ALA A 12 -9.58 -11.11 -0.12
C ALA A 12 -10.04 -9.77 -0.71
N MET A 13 -9.42 -9.35 -1.82
CA MET A 13 -9.74 -8.12 -2.53
C MET A 13 -10.10 -8.43 -4.00
N ARG A 14 -11.13 -7.75 -4.50
CA ARG A 14 -11.49 -7.78 -5.93
C ARG A 14 -10.72 -6.69 -6.67
N ILE A 15 -10.08 -7.06 -7.76
CA ILE A 15 -9.30 -6.16 -8.63
C ILE A 15 -9.36 -6.71 -10.06
N ASN A 16 -9.29 -5.84 -11.06
CA ASN A 16 -9.23 -6.27 -12.45
C ASN A 16 -7.90 -7.00 -12.72
N LYS A 17 -7.93 -7.99 -13.63
CA LYS A 17 -6.74 -8.79 -13.96
C LYS A 17 -5.62 -7.94 -14.56
N SER A 18 -5.98 -6.96 -15.41
CA SER A 18 -5.04 -6.01 -16.01
C SER A 18 -4.33 -5.17 -14.95
N GLU A 19 -5.10 -4.51 -14.08
CA GLU A 19 -4.60 -3.68 -12.97
C GLU A 19 -3.69 -4.49 -12.04
N LYS A 20 -4.09 -5.71 -11.68
CA LYS A 20 -3.28 -6.59 -10.83
C LYS A 20 -1.91 -6.87 -11.47
N ASN A 21 -1.87 -7.14 -12.76
CA ASN A 21 -0.63 -7.42 -13.46
C ASN A 21 0.27 -6.18 -13.57
N GLU A 22 -0.33 -5.02 -13.80
CA GLU A 22 0.38 -3.74 -13.85
C GLU A 22 0.99 -3.39 -12.49
N LEU A 23 0.21 -3.46 -11.41
CA LEU A 23 0.69 -3.26 -10.05
C LEU A 23 1.81 -4.25 -9.68
N ARG A 24 1.68 -5.52 -10.09
CA ARG A 24 2.73 -6.52 -9.83
C ARG A 24 4.04 -6.17 -10.50
N LYS A 25 4.02 -5.69 -11.75
CA LYS A 25 5.23 -5.23 -12.44
C LYS A 25 5.83 -4.01 -11.75
N LEU A 26 4.98 -3.02 -11.46
CA LEU A 26 5.38 -1.80 -10.76
C LEU A 26 6.08 -2.09 -9.43
N TYR A 27 5.49 -2.95 -8.59
CA TYR A 27 6.09 -3.30 -7.30
C TYR A 27 7.33 -4.20 -7.45
N ALA A 28 7.34 -5.13 -8.42
CA ALA A 28 8.50 -5.97 -8.69
C ALA A 28 9.72 -5.14 -9.14
N ASP A 29 9.50 -4.09 -9.95
CA ASP A 29 10.54 -3.15 -10.36
C ASP A 29 11.13 -2.38 -9.16
N MET A 30 10.35 -2.23 -8.08
CA MET A 30 10.80 -1.69 -6.78
C MET A 30 11.33 -2.76 -5.82
N GLY A 31 11.41 -4.03 -6.23
CA GLY A 31 11.86 -5.14 -5.37
C GLY A 31 10.83 -5.58 -4.32
N LEU A 32 9.55 -5.30 -4.53
CA LEU A 32 8.44 -5.59 -3.62
C LEU A 32 7.42 -6.54 -4.25
N ASP A 33 6.86 -7.46 -3.46
CA ASP A 33 5.65 -8.17 -3.87
C ASP A 33 4.40 -7.32 -3.59
N LEU A 34 3.35 -7.56 -4.37
CA LEU A 34 2.07 -6.87 -4.23
C LEU A 34 1.50 -7.00 -2.81
N SER A 35 1.64 -8.16 -2.18
CA SER A 35 1.16 -8.37 -0.80
C SER A 35 1.90 -7.52 0.22
N THR A 36 3.22 -7.38 0.07
CA THR A 36 4.07 -6.53 0.92
C THR A 36 3.68 -5.07 0.77
N ALA A 37 3.48 -4.60 -0.46
CA ALA A 37 3.04 -3.24 -0.73
C ALA A 37 1.68 -2.94 -0.05
N VAL A 38 0.68 -3.80 -0.23
CA VAL A 38 -0.64 -3.64 0.38
C VAL A 38 -0.57 -3.64 1.92
N ASN A 39 0.24 -4.51 2.51
CA ASN A 39 0.44 -4.52 3.96
C ASN A 39 1.08 -3.21 4.47
N LEU A 40 2.01 -2.63 3.70
CA LEU A 40 2.62 -1.35 4.03
C LEU A 40 1.57 -0.22 4.03
N PHE A 41 0.67 -0.20 3.04
CA PHE A 41 -0.45 0.73 3.00
C PHE A 41 -1.31 0.65 4.26
N PHE A 42 -1.69 -0.55 4.70
CA PHE A 42 -2.49 -0.72 5.91
C PHE A 42 -1.74 -0.29 7.18
N LYS A 43 -0.45 -0.62 7.29
CA LYS A 43 0.37 -0.16 8.42
C LYS A 43 0.44 1.37 8.47
N GLN A 44 0.64 2.03 7.32
CA GLN A 44 0.68 3.48 7.27
C GLN A 44 -0.66 4.11 7.68
N SER A 45 -1.79 3.56 7.20
CA SER A 45 -3.12 4.04 7.60
C SER A 45 -3.36 3.94 9.11
N LEU A 46 -2.89 2.85 9.74
CA LEU A 46 -2.98 2.68 11.19
C LEU A 46 -2.08 3.66 11.94
N LEU A 47 -0.87 3.92 11.44
CA LEU A 47 0.07 4.88 12.05
C LEU A 47 -0.45 6.32 11.98
N GLU A 48 -1.03 6.73 10.85
CA GLU A 48 -1.55 8.08 10.65
C GLU A 48 -2.98 8.26 11.17
N ASN A 49 -3.64 7.17 11.58
CA ASN A 49 -5.06 7.13 11.89
C ASN A 49 -5.90 7.79 10.78
N GLY A 50 -5.58 7.46 9.52
CA GLY A 50 -6.05 8.18 8.34
C GLY A 50 -5.71 7.48 7.03
N LEU A 51 -5.84 8.20 5.93
CA LEU A 51 -5.43 7.70 4.61
C LEU A 51 -3.90 7.76 4.48
N PRO A 52 -3.26 6.75 3.88
CA PRO A 52 -1.80 6.64 3.81
C PRO A 52 -1.17 7.61 2.80
N PHE A 53 -1.99 8.43 2.16
CA PHE A 53 -1.63 9.55 1.31
C PHE A 53 -2.66 10.65 1.49
N ARG A 54 -2.24 11.90 1.30
CA ARG A 54 -3.13 13.06 1.36
C ARG A 54 -3.89 13.15 0.03
N PRO A 55 -5.24 13.02 0.03
CA PRO A 55 -6.00 13.17 -1.21
C PRO A 55 -5.92 14.63 -1.68
N THR A 56 -5.33 14.86 -2.84
CA THR A 56 -5.33 16.17 -3.51
C THR A 56 -6.32 16.16 -4.66
N ARG A 57 -7.09 17.25 -4.84
CA ARG A 57 -8.00 17.41 -5.99
C ARG A 57 -7.26 17.82 -7.27
N THR A 58 -6.08 18.36 -7.11
CA THR A 58 -5.12 18.69 -8.16
C THR A 58 -3.95 17.74 -8.01
N ALA A 59 -3.60 17.03 -9.08
CA ALA A 59 -2.27 16.43 -9.17
C ALA A 59 -1.29 17.61 -9.21
N ASP A 60 -0.86 18.09 -8.04
CA ASP A 60 0.01 19.25 -7.95
C ASP A 60 1.29 18.90 -8.68
N SER A 61 1.44 19.47 -9.88
CA SER A 61 2.51 19.15 -10.80
C SER A 61 3.85 19.75 -10.35
N ASN A 62 3.89 20.40 -9.18
CA ASN A 62 5.03 21.15 -8.68
C ASN A 62 5.09 21.07 -7.14
N ALA A 63 5.76 20.05 -6.59
CA ALA A 63 6.37 20.20 -5.26
C ALA A 63 7.69 20.97 -5.45
N GLU A 64 7.60 22.28 -5.30
CA GLU A 64 8.70 23.23 -5.45
C GLU A 64 9.91 22.87 -4.60
N ARG A 65 11.08 23.01 -5.24
CA ARG A 65 12.39 23.17 -4.62
C ARG A 65 12.29 24.20 -3.49
N LYS A 66 12.64 23.82 -2.27
CA LYS A 66 13.22 24.72 -1.27
C LYS A 66 14.40 24.05 -0.61
#